data_AF-A0A7K1WZ13-F1
#
_entry.id   AF-A0A7K1WZ13-F1
#
_cell.length_a   1.000
_cell.length_b   1.000
_cell.length_c   1.000
_cell.angle_alpha   90.00
_cell.angle_beta   90.00
_cell.angle_gamma   90.00
#
_symmetry.space_group_name_H-M   'P 1'
#
loop_
_entity.id
_entity.type
_entity.pdbx_description
1 polymer ?
#
loop_
_entity_poly.entity_id
_entity_poly.type
_entity_poly.pdbx_seq_one_letter_code
_entity_poly.pdbx_strand_id
1 'polypeptide(L)'
;MNKNSTIIHDTIIVRDTIYQTISATKIDKAEVYKDILTNQTSTNNTIFLVFFGLLTLFIGASYLYNITVAKTQIIKQTKKIFAAEKKKMHKEIKEDLNEKFYKIRGESARLFSNQCLENTPLKNVQLLYWICQCIKYYSKIKDGGLAVRQSCKRAIKISETIKTKKAECKPLLLEQYPNLQRNFYKIFEKLPLELSEEKNKLKELLDEIVS
;
A
#
# COMPACT_ATOMS: atom_id res chain seq x y z
N MET A 1 -37.94 -13.48 -126.86
CA MET A 1 -38.41 -14.29 -125.71
C MET A 1 -37.27 -14.44 -124.72
N ASN A 2 -37.55 -14.06 -123.46
CA ASN A 2 -36.92 -14.48 -122.20
C ASN A 2 -35.38 -14.51 -122.07
N LYS A 3 -34.86 -13.68 -121.15
CA LYS A 3 -34.48 -14.12 -119.78
C LYS A 3 -33.84 -12.95 -119.01
N ASN A 4 -34.62 -12.27 -118.17
CA ASN A 4 -34.14 -11.37 -117.11
C ASN A 4 -34.86 -11.70 -115.80
N SER A 5 -34.73 -12.94 -115.32
CA SER A 5 -35.37 -13.39 -114.07
C SER A 5 -34.39 -14.00 -113.06
N THR A 6 -33.07 -13.83 -113.24
CA THR A 6 -32.07 -14.58 -112.46
C THR A 6 -31.41 -13.78 -111.33
N ILE A 7 -31.59 -12.45 -111.24
CA ILE A 7 -30.88 -11.63 -110.25
C ILE A 7 -31.66 -11.49 -108.92
N ILE A 8 -32.98 -11.69 -108.94
CA ILE A 8 -33.85 -11.43 -107.78
C ILE A 8 -33.87 -12.61 -106.78
N HIS A 9 -33.64 -13.85 -107.23
CA HIS A 9 -33.70 -15.02 -106.33
C HIS A 9 -32.45 -15.23 -105.48
N ASP A 10 -31.24 -15.02 -106.03
CA ASP A 10 -29.99 -15.29 -105.31
C ASP A 10 -29.72 -14.28 -104.19
N THR A 11 -30.16 -13.03 -104.35
CA THR A 11 -29.97 -11.98 -103.34
C THR A 11 -30.83 -12.21 -102.08
N ILE A 12 -32.00 -12.83 -102.24
CA ILE A 12 -32.93 -13.14 -101.14
C ILE A 12 -32.40 -14.33 -100.33
N ILE A 13 -31.91 -15.38 -100.99
CA ILE A 13 -31.40 -16.58 -100.33
C ILE A 13 -30.14 -16.26 -99.50
N VAL A 14 -29.22 -15.45 -100.03
CA VAL A 14 -28.01 -15.06 -99.29
C VAL A 14 -28.34 -14.18 -98.08
N ARG A 15 -29.32 -13.28 -98.20
CA ARG A 15 -29.77 -12.43 -97.09
C ARG A 15 -30.43 -13.23 -95.98
N ASP A 16 -31.30 -14.19 -96.32
CA ASP A 16 -31.96 -15.05 -95.33
C ASP A 16 -30.97 -15.99 -94.63
N THR A 17 -29.98 -16.52 -95.36
CA THR A 17 -28.96 -17.39 -94.78
C THR A 17 -28.05 -16.61 -93.82
N ILE A 18 -27.69 -15.36 -94.15
CA ILE A 18 -26.92 -14.48 -93.25
C ILE A 18 -27.76 -14.10 -92.01
N TYR A 19 -29.05 -13.77 -92.18
CA TYR A 19 -29.94 -13.48 -91.06
C TYR A 19 -30.15 -14.69 -90.14
N GLN A 20 -30.29 -15.89 -90.70
CA GLN A 20 -30.40 -17.12 -89.91
C GLN A 20 -29.08 -17.48 -89.22
N THR A 21 -27.93 -17.29 -89.86
CA THR A 21 -26.62 -17.60 -89.26
C THR A 21 -26.27 -16.62 -88.13
N ILE A 22 -26.59 -15.33 -88.28
CA ILE A 22 -26.44 -14.30 -87.23
C ILE A 22 -27.48 -14.50 -86.11
N SER A 23 -28.69 -14.99 -86.43
CA SER A 23 -29.73 -15.29 -85.43
C SER A 23 -29.47 -16.60 -84.67
N ALA A 24 -28.76 -17.56 -85.28
CA ALA A 24 -28.40 -18.84 -84.67
C ALA A 24 -27.20 -18.72 -83.72
N THR A 25 -26.32 -17.74 -83.93
CA THR A 25 -25.28 -17.35 -82.97
C THR A 25 -25.79 -16.24 -82.05
N LYS A 26 -26.94 -16.46 -81.42
CA LYS A 26 -27.27 -15.78 -80.15
C LYS A 26 -26.32 -16.34 -79.09
N ILE A 27 -25.08 -15.84 -79.05
CA ILE A 27 -24.42 -15.70 -77.75
C ILE A 27 -25.38 -14.81 -76.98
N ASP A 28 -26.10 -15.39 -76.03
CA ASP A 28 -27.10 -14.67 -75.25
C ASP A 28 -26.35 -13.67 -74.39
N LYS A 29 -26.12 -12.48 -74.97
CA LYS A 29 -25.32 -11.42 -74.34
C LYS A 29 -25.89 -11.12 -72.96
N ALA A 30 -27.20 -11.28 -72.78
CA ALA A 30 -27.87 -11.14 -71.48
C ALA A 30 -27.40 -12.18 -70.45
N GLU A 31 -27.14 -13.43 -70.86
CA GLU A 31 -26.63 -14.49 -69.98
C GLU A 31 -25.18 -14.24 -69.59
N VAL A 32 -24.32 -13.83 -70.55
CA VAL A 32 -22.93 -13.43 -70.27
C VAL A 32 -22.87 -12.21 -69.36
N TYR A 33 -23.71 -11.18 -69.59
CA TYR A 33 -23.78 -10.01 -68.70
C TYR A 33 -24.33 -10.37 -67.32
N LYS A 34 -25.29 -11.30 -67.22
CA LYS A 34 -25.82 -11.80 -65.96
C LYS A 34 -24.76 -12.57 -65.16
N ASP A 35 -23.94 -13.39 -65.81
CA ASP A 35 -22.85 -14.11 -65.15
C ASP A 35 -21.74 -13.16 -64.69
N ILE A 36 -21.40 -12.13 -65.49
CA ILE A 36 -20.44 -11.09 -65.08
C ILE A 36 -20.97 -10.32 -63.87
N LEU A 37 -22.24 -9.89 -63.89
CA LEU A 37 -22.86 -9.16 -62.77
C LEU A 37 -22.98 -10.03 -61.52
N THR A 38 -23.33 -11.32 -61.67
CA THR A 38 -23.45 -12.26 -60.55
C THR A 38 -22.08 -12.58 -59.96
N ASN A 39 -21.05 -12.77 -60.78
CA ASN A 39 -19.68 -12.97 -60.32
C ASN A 39 -19.10 -11.72 -59.66
N GLN A 40 -19.38 -10.52 -60.17
CA GLN A 40 -19.01 -9.27 -59.52
C GLN A 40 -19.73 -9.09 -58.19
N THR A 41 -21.02 -9.42 -58.11
CA THR A 41 -21.80 -9.34 -56.86
C THR A 41 -21.30 -10.35 -55.84
N SER A 42 -21.01 -11.58 -56.25
CA SER A 42 -20.45 -12.64 -55.39
C SER A 42 -19.05 -12.29 -54.88
N THR A 43 -18.19 -11.78 -55.77
CA THR A 43 -16.84 -11.33 -55.42
C THR A 43 -16.87 -10.14 -54.47
N ASN A 44 -17.72 -9.14 -54.73
CA ASN A 44 -17.90 -7.99 -53.86
C ASN A 44 -18.45 -8.42 -52.49
N ASN A 45 -19.46 -9.31 -52.45
CA ASN A 45 -19.97 -9.85 -51.19
C ASN A 45 -18.90 -10.59 -50.40
N THR A 46 -18.04 -11.38 -51.07
CA THR A 46 -16.94 -12.08 -50.42
C THR A 46 -15.90 -11.10 -49.87
N ILE A 47 -15.55 -10.06 -50.63
CA ILE A 47 -14.66 -8.99 -50.19
C ILE A 47 -15.24 -8.30 -48.95
N PHE A 48 -16.52 -7.90 -48.98
CA PHE A 48 -17.18 -7.29 -47.82
C PHE A 48 -17.18 -8.22 -46.61
N LEU A 49 -17.48 -9.50 -46.79
CA LEU A 49 -17.55 -10.47 -45.70
C LEU A 49 -16.17 -10.71 -45.05
N VAL A 50 -15.10 -10.73 -45.85
CA VAL A 50 -13.72 -10.80 -45.34
C VAL A 50 -13.35 -9.51 -44.59
N PHE A 51 -13.68 -8.34 -45.14
CA PHE A 51 -13.42 -7.06 -44.47
C PHE A 51 -14.16 -6.94 -43.14
N PHE A 52 -15.44 -7.31 -43.08
CA PHE A 52 -16.20 -7.34 -41.83
C PHE A 52 -15.67 -8.38 -40.85
N GLY A 53 -15.26 -9.56 -41.33
CA GLY A 53 -14.61 -10.58 -40.49
C GLY A 53 -13.34 -10.05 -39.82
N LEU A 54 -12.47 -9.38 -40.58
CA LEU A 54 -11.26 -8.74 -40.05
C LEU A 54 -11.59 -7.61 -39.07
N LEU A 55 -12.55 -6.74 -39.40
CA LEU A 55 -12.99 -5.65 -38.52
C LEU A 55 -13.48 -6.19 -37.16
N THR A 56 -14.28 -7.26 -37.19
CA THR A 56 -14.81 -7.89 -35.98
C THR A 56 -13.71 -8.51 -35.13
N LEU A 57 -12.69 -9.12 -35.76
CA LEU A 57 -11.49 -9.63 -35.06
C LEU A 57 -10.68 -8.49 -34.41
N PHE A 58 -10.49 -7.37 -35.10
CA PHE A 58 -9.79 -6.20 -34.53
C PHE A 58 -10.54 -5.58 -33.36
N ILE A 59 -11.87 -5.47 -33.45
CA ILE A 59 -12.72 -4.98 -32.35
C ILE A 59 -12.63 -5.94 -31.15
N GLY A 60 -12.75 -7.25 -31.39
CA GLY A 60 -12.66 -8.27 -30.34
C GLY A 60 -11.27 -8.29 -29.67
N ALA A 61 -10.20 -8.22 -30.45
CA ALA A 61 -8.83 -8.15 -29.94
C ALA A 61 -8.59 -6.87 -29.13
N SER A 62 -9.09 -5.72 -29.61
CA SER A 62 -9.00 -4.43 -28.90
C SER A 62 -9.77 -4.44 -27.59
N TYR A 63 -10.96 -5.07 -27.57
CA TYR A 63 -11.75 -5.24 -26.35
C TYR A 63 -11.04 -6.11 -25.32
N LEU A 64 -10.49 -7.27 -25.72
CA LEU A 64 -9.71 -8.15 -24.85
C LEU A 64 -8.43 -7.48 -24.34
N TYR A 65 -7.74 -6.74 -25.21
CA TYR A 65 -6.56 -5.96 -24.85
C TYR A 65 -6.91 -4.89 -23.81
N ASN A 66 -7.99 -4.12 -24.02
CA ASN A 66 -8.45 -3.09 -23.10
C ASN A 66 -8.84 -3.67 -21.73
N ILE A 67 -9.54 -4.81 -21.69
CA ILE A 67 -9.85 -5.50 -20.43
C ILE A 67 -8.57 -5.92 -19.70
N THR A 68 -7.60 -6.48 -20.44
CA THR A 68 -6.34 -6.95 -19.84
C THR A 68 -5.54 -5.78 -19.27
N VAL A 69 -5.39 -4.70 -20.04
CA VAL A 69 -4.72 -3.47 -19.60
C VAL A 69 -5.44 -2.84 -18.40
N ALA A 70 -6.77 -2.75 -18.44
CA ALA A 70 -7.56 -2.23 -17.33
C ALA A 70 -7.38 -3.08 -16.06
N LYS A 71 -7.46 -4.42 -16.17
CA LYS A 71 -7.19 -5.34 -15.04
C LYS A 71 -5.79 -5.14 -14.49
N THR A 72 -4.76 -5.03 -15.34
CA THR A 72 -3.38 -4.79 -14.89
C THR A 72 -3.24 -3.44 -14.19
N GLN A 73 -3.87 -2.38 -14.70
CA GLN A 73 -3.85 -1.06 -14.07
C GLN A 73 -4.57 -1.06 -12.71
N ILE A 74 -5.74 -1.70 -12.62
CA ILE A 74 -6.46 -1.88 -11.35
C ILE A 74 -5.59 -2.65 -10.36
N ILE A 75 -5.02 -3.80 -10.74
CA ILE A 75 -4.13 -4.57 -9.87
C ILE A 75 -2.93 -3.74 -9.40
N LYS A 76 -2.33 -2.94 -10.29
CA LYS A 76 -1.19 -2.06 -9.95
C LYS A 76 -1.60 -0.98 -8.96
N GLN A 77 -2.74 -0.33 -9.16
CA GLN A 77 -3.26 0.69 -8.25
C GLN A 77 -3.66 0.09 -6.90
N THR A 78 -4.38 -1.04 -6.89
CA THR A 78 -4.76 -1.75 -5.66
C THR A 78 -3.53 -2.19 -4.87
N LYS A 79 -2.49 -2.74 -5.52
CA LYS A 79 -1.22 -3.09 -4.86
C LYS A 79 -0.55 -1.86 -4.24
N LYS A 80 -0.57 -0.71 -4.91
CA LYS A 80 0.01 0.54 -4.40
C LYS A 80 -0.76 1.04 -3.16
N ILE A 81 -2.09 1.05 -3.22
CA ILE A 81 -2.96 1.44 -2.10
C ILE A 81 -2.74 0.49 -0.92
N PHE A 82 -2.81 -0.81 -1.16
CA PHE A 82 -2.63 -1.83 -0.12
C PHE A 82 -1.24 -1.76 0.53
N ALA A 83 -0.18 -1.50 -0.25
CA ALA A 83 1.16 -1.32 0.31
C ALA A 83 1.25 -0.08 1.22
N ALA A 84 0.60 1.03 0.84
CA ALA A 84 0.54 2.24 1.65
C ALA A 84 -0.28 2.03 2.94
N GLU A 85 -1.45 1.40 2.84
CA GLU A 85 -2.30 1.08 3.99
C GLU A 85 -1.64 0.08 4.93
N LYS A 86 -1.02 -0.97 4.40
CA LYS A 86 -0.25 -1.94 5.21
C LYS A 86 0.86 -1.25 5.99
N LYS A 87 1.58 -0.30 5.38
CA LYS A 87 2.62 0.47 6.06
C LYS A 87 2.03 1.37 7.16
N LYS A 88 0.89 2.02 6.90
CA LYS A 88 0.16 2.84 7.88
C LYS A 88 -0.30 1.99 9.06
N MET A 89 -1.00 0.88 8.81
CA MET A 89 -1.44 -0.06 9.83
C MET A 89 -0.28 -0.60 10.66
N HIS A 90 0.84 -0.99 10.02
CA HIS A 90 1.99 -1.49 10.75
C HIS A 90 2.58 -0.44 11.70
N LYS A 91 2.60 0.84 11.28
CA LYS A 91 3.03 1.95 12.13
C LYS A 91 2.08 2.14 13.31
N GLU A 92 0.77 2.19 13.07
CA GLU A 92 -0.26 2.36 14.11
C GLU A 92 -0.25 1.21 15.12
N ILE A 93 -0.20 -0.04 14.66
CA ILE A 93 -0.10 -1.22 15.52
C ILE A 93 1.19 -1.17 16.36
N LYS A 94 2.32 -0.79 15.76
CA LYS A 94 3.59 -0.68 16.47
C LYS A 94 3.54 0.42 17.55
N GLU A 95 2.89 1.55 17.26
CA GLU A 95 2.70 2.63 18.23
C GLU A 95 1.81 2.17 19.40
N ASP A 96 0.66 1.57 19.13
CA ASP A 96 -0.27 1.04 20.16
C ASP A 96 0.38 -0.05 21.02
N LEU A 97 1.08 -1.00 20.40
CA LEU A 97 1.81 -2.05 21.12
C LEU A 97 2.92 -1.48 22.00
N ASN A 98 3.67 -0.49 21.51
CA ASN A 98 4.70 0.18 22.31
C ASN A 98 4.09 0.91 23.51
N GLU A 99 2.98 1.61 23.30
CA GLU A 99 2.28 2.31 24.38
C GLU A 99 1.78 1.34 25.45
N LYS A 100 1.14 0.22 25.05
CA LYS A 100 0.72 -0.85 25.97
C LYS A 100 1.91 -1.49 26.70
N PHE A 101 3.00 -1.75 25.99
CA PHE A 101 4.21 -2.31 26.57
C PHE A 101 4.79 -1.39 27.65
N TYR A 102 4.90 -0.08 27.37
CA TYR A 102 5.39 0.89 28.35
C TYR A 102 4.43 1.07 29.51
N LYS A 103 3.12 1.02 29.29
CA LYS A 103 2.11 1.03 30.36
C LYS A 103 2.29 -0.16 31.30
N ILE A 104 2.40 -1.37 30.77
CA ILE A 104 2.63 -2.58 31.57
C ILE A 104 3.94 -2.46 32.36
N ARG A 105 5.03 -2.04 31.71
CA ARG A 105 6.33 -1.86 32.38
C ARG A 105 6.30 -0.80 33.48
N GLY A 106 5.59 0.32 33.26
CA GLY A 106 5.38 1.36 34.25
C GLY A 106 4.59 0.86 35.45
N GLU A 107 3.48 0.16 35.22
CA GLU A 107 2.68 -0.44 36.29
C GLU A 107 3.45 -1.52 37.06
N SER A 108 4.21 -2.38 36.38
CA SER A 108 5.08 -3.35 37.06
C SER A 108 6.11 -2.66 37.94
N ALA A 109 6.80 -1.63 37.44
CA ALA A 109 7.76 -0.86 38.24
C ALA A 109 7.07 -0.20 39.45
N ARG A 110 5.85 0.32 39.29
CA ARG A 110 5.05 0.87 40.38
C ARG A 110 4.70 -0.18 41.43
N LEU A 111 4.29 -1.39 41.02
CA LEU A 111 4.00 -2.49 41.92
C LEU A 111 5.24 -2.92 42.71
N PHE A 112 6.40 -3.08 42.05
CA PHE A 112 7.66 -3.39 42.74
C PHE A 112 8.07 -2.28 43.71
N SER A 113 7.87 -1.00 43.35
CA SER A 113 8.11 0.11 44.27
C SER A 113 7.22 0.03 45.52
N ASN A 114 6.00 -0.47 45.39
CA ASN A 114 5.09 -0.63 46.53
C ASN A 114 5.42 -1.86 47.39
N GLN A 115 6.27 -2.78 46.92
CA GLN A 115 6.80 -3.88 47.74
C GLN A 115 8.04 -3.46 48.54
N CYS A 116 8.57 -2.26 48.30
CA CYS A 116 9.75 -1.70 48.96
C CYS A 116 9.37 -0.64 50.03
N LEU A 117 8.30 -0.85 50.79
CA LEU A 117 7.80 0.14 51.77
C LEU A 117 8.54 0.15 53.12
N GLU A 118 9.32 -0.89 53.41
CA GLU A 118 10.14 -0.94 54.61
C GLU A 118 11.25 0.11 54.56
N ASN A 119 11.47 0.85 55.66
CA ASN A 119 12.49 1.91 55.74
C ASN A 119 13.88 1.34 56.08
N THR A 120 14.31 0.30 55.36
CA THR A 120 15.68 -0.23 55.44
C THR A 120 16.54 0.38 54.33
N PRO A 121 17.87 0.52 54.51
CA PRO A 121 18.75 1.07 53.48
C PRO A 121 18.61 0.39 52.12
N LEU A 122 18.59 -0.94 52.11
CA LEU A 122 18.41 -1.76 50.92
C LEU A 122 17.07 -1.48 50.22
N LYS A 123 15.97 -1.46 50.97
CA LYS A 123 14.63 -1.23 50.42
C LYS A 123 14.48 0.18 49.89
N ASN A 124 15.10 1.18 50.53
CA ASN A 124 15.12 2.57 50.05
C ASN A 124 15.84 2.68 48.71
N VAL A 125 17.00 2.03 48.56
CA VAL A 125 17.77 1.97 47.31
C VAL A 125 16.96 1.32 46.19
N GLN A 126 16.35 0.17 46.46
CA GLN A 126 15.48 -0.52 45.50
C GLN A 126 14.25 0.32 45.14
N LEU A 127 13.66 1.01 46.12
CA LEU A 127 12.53 1.90 45.92
C LEU A 127 12.88 3.04 44.97
N LEU A 128 14.01 3.72 45.19
CA LEU A 128 14.51 4.77 44.29
C LEU A 128 14.69 4.22 42.86
N TYR A 129 15.30 3.05 42.71
CA TYR A 129 15.48 2.42 41.41
C TYR A 129 14.15 2.18 40.69
N TRP A 130 13.18 1.56 41.36
CA TRP A 130 11.89 1.27 40.75
C TRP A 130 11.11 2.53 40.40
N ILE A 131 11.15 3.57 41.24
CA ILE A 131 10.52 4.86 40.92
C ILE A 131 11.19 5.52 39.70
N CYS A 132 12.51 5.46 39.58
CA CYS A 132 13.19 5.94 38.37
C CYS A 132 12.77 5.16 37.12
N GLN A 133 12.54 3.84 37.23
CA GLN A 133 11.96 3.06 36.13
C GLN A 133 10.52 3.50 35.81
N CYS A 134 9.70 3.85 36.81
CA CYS A 134 8.37 4.44 36.58
C CYS A 134 8.47 5.70 35.73
N ILE A 135 9.36 6.64 36.08
CA ILE A 135 9.59 7.87 35.31
C ILE A 135 9.97 7.54 33.86
N LYS A 136 10.90 6.59 33.67
CA LYS A 136 11.37 6.15 32.34
C LYS A 136 10.26 5.57 31.46
N TYR A 137 9.32 4.81 32.03
CA TYR A 137 8.27 4.15 31.25
C TYR A 137 7.04 5.02 31.05
N TYR A 138 6.58 5.72 32.10
CA TYR A 138 5.43 6.63 31.98
C TYR A 138 5.73 7.84 31.09
N SER A 139 6.97 8.30 30.99
CA SER A 139 7.36 9.39 30.06
C SER A 139 7.23 9.01 28.58
N LYS A 140 7.02 7.73 28.25
CA LYS A 140 6.83 7.26 26.87
C LYS A 140 5.36 7.01 26.50
N ILE A 141 4.44 7.32 27.40
CA ILE A 141 3.00 7.13 27.23
C ILE A 141 2.39 8.51 26.99
N LYS A 142 1.46 8.65 26.03
CA LYS A 142 0.89 9.96 25.65
C LYS A 142 0.29 10.69 26.86
N ASP A 143 -0.47 9.97 27.69
CA ASP A 143 -1.15 10.52 28.87
C ASP A 143 -0.42 10.21 30.20
N GLY A 144 0.88 9.93 30.13
CA GLY A 144 1.68 9.54 31.31
C GLY A 144 2.05 10.69 32.27
N GLY A 145 1.74 11.94 31.93
CA GLY A 145 2.25 13.13 32.62
C GLY A 145 1.97 13.17 34.13
N LEU A 146 0.76 12.81 34.56
CA LEU A 146 0.40 12.76 35.98
C LEU A 146 1.23 11.72 36.74
N ALA A 147 1.37 10.51 36.16
CA ALA A 147 2.14 9.42 36.75
C ALA A 147 3.64 9.77 36.84
N VAL A 148 4.18 10.45 35.82
CA VAL A 148 5.56 10.98 35.83
C VAL A 148 5.74 11.98 36.97
N ARG A 149 4.84 12.97 37.11
CA ARG A 149 4.92 13.98 38.17
C ARG A 149 4.86 13.36 39.56
N GLN A 150 3.93 12.43 39.79
CA GLN A 150 3.83 11.71 41.06
C GLN A 150 5.10 10.87 41.34
N SER A 151 5.64 10.23 40.31
CA SER A 151 6.89 9.46 40.44
C SER A 151 8.08 10.37 40.77
N CYS A 152 8.19 11.55 40.16
CA CYS A 152 9.24 12.53 40.47
C CYS A 152 9.16 12.99 41.94
N LYS A 153 7.96 13.36 42.41
CA LYS A 153 7.74 13.73 43.82
C LYS A 153 8.15 12.61 44.78
N ARG A 154 7.78 11.37 44.47
CA ARG A 154 8.15 10.20 45.28
C ARG A 154 9.66 9.93 45.23
N ALA A 155 10.29 10.09 44.06
CA ALA A 155 11.73 9.95 43.87
C ALA A 155 12.52 10.98 44.68
N ILE A 156 12.07 12.23 44.70
CA ILE A 156 12.67 13.29 45.53
C ILE A 156 12.60 12.90 47.00
N LYS A 157 11.40 12.54 47.49
CA LYS A 157 11.19 12.16 48.90
C LYS A 157 12.08 10.98 49.33
N ILE A 158 12.18 9.94 48.51
CA ILE A 158 13.04 8.79 48.86
C ILE A 158 14.53 9.14 48.74
N SER A 159 14.91 10.00 47.81
CA SER A 159 16.29 10.46 47.67
C SER A 159 16.72 11.29 48.89
N GLU A 160 15.84 12.13 49.43
CA GLU A 160 16.08 12.85 50.70
C GLU A 160 16.27 11.86 51.86
N THR A 161 15.47 10.79 51.96
CA THR A 161 15.67 9.73 52.96
C THR A 161 16.99 8.97 52.76
N ILE A 162 17.39 8.71 51.51
CA ILE A 162 18.67 8.05 51.20
C ILE A 162 19.83 8.96 51.58
N LYS A 163 19.71 10.28 51.33
CA LYS A 163 20.71 11.28 51.71
C LYS A 163 20.97 11.29 53.21
N THR A 164 19.94 11.19 54.05
CA THR A 164 20.13 11.15 55.52
C THR A 164 20.79 9.85 55.99
N LYS A 165 20.61 8.74 55.26
CA LYS A 165 21.24 7.43 55.53
C LYS A 165 22.35 7.10 54.52
N LYS A 166 23.07 8.12 54.02
CA LYS A 166 24.02 7.99 52.91
C LYS A 166 25.10 6.93 53.15
N ALA A 167 25.66 6.87 54.36
CA ALA A 167 26.74 5.94 54.70
C ALA A 167 26.34 4.46 54.48
N GLU A 168 25.09 4.11 54.78
CA GLU A 168 24.57 2.75 54.61
C GLU A 168 24.04 2.51 53.18
N CYS A 169 23.43 3.52 52.57
CA CYS A 169 22.75 3.36 51.28
C CYS A 169 23.69 3.46 50.07
N LYS A 170 24.72 4.31 50.11
CA LYS A 170 25.67 4.53 49.01
C LYS A 170 26.35 3.24 48.53
N PRO A 171 26.96 2.40 49.40
CA PRO A 171 27.60 1.16 48.94
C PRO A 171 26.59 0.22 48.27
N LEU A 172 25.41 0.05 48.86
CA LEU A 172 24.33 -0.79 48.29
C LEU A 172 23.86 -0.29 46.93
N LEU A 173 23.75 1.03 46.77
CA LEU A 173 23.35 1.69 45.52
C LEU A 173 24.37 1.42 44.41
N LEU A 174 25.66 1.56 44.71
CA LEU A 174 26.75 1.36 43.75
C LEU A 174 26.98 -0.13 43.43
N GLU A 175 26.78 -1.02 44.39
CA GLU A 175 26.89 -2.47 44.21
C GLU A 175 25.76 -3.01 43.32
N GLN A 176 24.50 -2.70 43.65
CA GLN A 176 23.35 -3.23 42.90
C GLN A 176 23.19 -2.57 41.54
N TYR A 177 23.63 -1.31 41.42
CA TYR A 177 23.42 -0.51 40.23
C TYR A 177 24.69 0.28 39.86
N PRO A 178 25.74 -0.39 39.35
CA PRO A 178 27.04 0.23 39.09
C PRO A 178 27.01 1.35 38.04
N ASN A 179 26.00 1.36 37.16
CA ASN A 179 25.79 2.40 36.14
C ASN A 179 24.64 3.36 36.48
N LEU A 180 24.25 3.42 37.76
CA LEU A 180 23.03 4.12 38.19
C LEU A 180 23.05 5.61 37.87
N GLN A 181 24.15 6.30 38.17
CA GLN A 181 24.23 7.74 37.94
C GLN A 181 23.95 8.06 36.46
N ARG A 182 24.71 7.47 35.54
CA ARG A 182 24.48 7.64 34.09
C ARG A 182 23.07 7.25 33.64
N ASN A 183 22.50 6.18 34.20
CA ASN A 183 21.17 5.71 33.83
C ASN A 183 20.07 6.67 34.31
N PHE A 184 20.14 7.15 35.55
CA PHE A 184 19.16 8.07 36.11
C PHE A 184 19.28 9.46 35.49
N TYR A 185 20.49 9.94 35.23
CA TYR A 185 20.71 11.18 34.47
C TYR A 185 19.99 11.15 33.12
N LYS A 186 20.14 10.06 32.35
CA LYS A 186 19.45 9.87 31.07
C LYS A 186 17.92 9.83 31.19
N ILE A 187 17.40 9.39 32.34
CA ILE A 187 15.96 9.40 32.61
C ILE A 187 15.51 10.83 32.89
N PHE A 188 16.22 11.56 33.76
CA PHE A 188 15.88 12.92 34.16
C PHE A 188 16.04 13.93 33.01
N GLU A 189 16.98 13.69 32.09
CA GLU A 189 17.15 14.53 30.89
C GLU A 189 15.95 14.48 29.95
N LYS A 190 15.21 13.37 29.95
CA LYS A 190 14.02 13.18 29.12
C LYS A 190 12.73 13.66 29.79
N LEU A 191 12.83 14.26 30.98
CA LEU A 191 11.67 14.88 31.62
C LEU A 191 11.22 16.11 30.82
N PRO A 192 9.91 16.34 30.74
CA PRO A 192 9.34 17.51 30.07
C PRO A 192 9.74 18.80 30.81
N LEU A 193 9.75 19.94 30.09
CA LEU A 193 10.25 21.23 30.61
C LEU A 193 9.47 21.72 31.84
N GLU A 194 8.19 21.35 31.92
CA GLU A 194 7.27 21.62 33.02
C GLU A 194 7.68 20.94 34.34
N LEU A 195 8.63 20.00 34.28
CA LEU A 195 9.23 19.32 35.45
C LEU A 195 10.73 19.68 35.60
N SER A 196 11.15 20.84 35.11
CA SER A 196 12.54 21.30 35.17
C SER A 196 13.04 21.48 36.61
N GLU A 197 12.18 21.93 37.53
CA GLU A 197 12.49 22.03 38.96
C GLU A 197 12.75 20.65 39.57
N GLU A 198 11.83 19.69 39.37
CA GLU A 198 12.01 18.32 39.85
C GLU A 198 13.24 17.65 39.22
N LYS A 199 13.49 17.89 37.93
CA LYS A 199 14.69 17.42 37.23
C LYS A 199 15.96 17.90 37.90
N ASN A 200 16.07 19.20 38.19
CA ASN A 200 17.27 19.76 38.79
C ASN A 200 17.46 19.23 40.22
N LYS A 201 16.39 19.20 41.02
CA LYS A 201 16.43 18.67 42.38
C LYS A 201 16.81 17.18 42.42
N LEU A 202 16.31 16.38 41.49
CA LEU A 202 16.67 14.95 41.39
C LEU A 202 18.14 14.75 41.00
N LYS A 203 18.69 15.60 40.13
CA LYS A 203 20.12 15.55 39.76
C LYS A 203 21.01 15.93 40.94
N GLU A 204 20.70 17.03 41.62
CA GLU A 204 21.39 17.49 42.83
C GLU A 204 21.41 16.39 43.91
N LEU A 205 20.25 15.85 44.28
CA LEU A 205 20.14 14.79 45.28
C LEU A 205 20.94 13.54 44.88
N LEU A 206 20.93 13.19 43.59
CA LEU A 206 21.67 12.04 43.11
C LEU A 206 23.19 12.24 43.24
N ASP A 207 23.70 13.42 42.91
CA ASP A 207 25.12 13.74 43.07
C ASP A 207 25.52 13.78 44.55
N GLU A 208 24.67 14.30 45.43
CA GLU A 208 24.92 14.29 46.87
C GLU A 208 24.93 12.87 47.45
N ILE A 209 24.13 11.94 46.93
CA ILE A 209 24.11 10.54 47.37
C ILE A 209 25.38 9.81 46.91
N VAL A 210 25.82 10.07 45.67
CA VAL A 210 26.90 9.33 45.01
C VAL A 210 28.29 9.93 45.29
N SER A 211 28.41 11.24 45.54
CA SER A 211 29.66 11.90 45.98
C SER A 211 30.22 11.28 47.25
#